data_AF-A0A925YH93-F1
#
_entry.id   AF-A0A925YH93-F1
#
_cell.length_a   1.000
_cell.length_b   1.000
_cell.length_c   1.000
_cell.angle_alpha   90.00
_cell.angle_beta   90.00
_cell.angle_gamma   90.00
#
_symmetry.space_group_name_H-M   'P 1'
#
loop_
_entity.id
_entity.type
_entity.pdbx_description
1 polymer ?
#
loop_
_entity_poly.entity_id
_entity_poly.type
_entity_poly.pdbx_seq_one_letter_code
_entity_poly.pdbx_strand_id
1 'polypeptide(L)'
;MILSGRPGAPRGALSRAALLAQMSKAGREDGLRSYIVRLLDDPSVPGIVSADDSTSMFSLGGNGRSAPSVKPLVVYRLNADGKEELVRGLTLEGLVPRSLKDIVAMGKDAVVYNYQDGGSGFVGIPSSVVTPPLLLTDVDVRRSIGKNRRPPLYPRPSF
;
A
#
# COMPACT_ATOMS: atom_id res chain seq x y z
N MET A 1 -30.45 -4.31 18.25
CA MET A 1 -29.35 -4.72 17.36
C MET A 1 -28.15 -5.05 18.23
N ILE A 2 -27.77 -6.32 18.33
CA ILE A 2 -26.64 -6.78 19.17
C ILE A 2 -25.48 -7.05 18.21
N LEU A 3 -24.38 -6.32 18.37
CA LEU A 3 -23.16 -6.49 17.58
C LEU A 3 -22.10 -7.13 18.48
N SER A 4 -21.60 -8.31 18.11
CA SER A 4 -20.42 -8.91 18.72
C SER A 4 -19.18 -8.55 17.89
N GLY A 5 -18.12 -8.12 18.56
CA GLY A 5 -16.82 -7.80 17.96
C GLY A 5 -15.74 -8.71 18.52
N ARG A 6 -14.80 -9.15 17.68
CA ARG A 6 -13.60 -9.87 18.09
C ARG A 6 -12.74 -8.95 18.97
N PRO A 7 -12.06 -9.43 20.03
CA PRO A 7 -11.17 -8.59 20.83
C PRO A 7 -10.14 -7.93 19.92
N GLY A 8 -10.16 -6.61 19.87
CA GLY A 8 -9.44 -5.80 18.90
C GLY A 8 -7.92 -5.81 19.10
N ALA A 9 -7.23 -5.46 18.00
CA ALA A 9 -5.82 -5.13 17.87
C ALA A 9 -5.20 -4.43 19.11
N PRO A 10 -3.89 -4.61 19.38
CA PRO A 10 -3.19 -4.06 20.54
C PRO A 10 -3.50 -2.57 20.68
N ARG A 11 -3.98 -2.20 21.88
CA ARG A 11 -4.56 -0.88 22.20
C ARG A 11 -3.54 0.26 22.30
N GLY A 12 -2.34 0.09 21.76
CA GLY A 12 -1.26 1.07 21.86
C GLY A 12 -0.42 1.11 20.58
N ALA A 13 -0.05 2.32 20.17
CA ALA A 13 0.82 2.51 19.02
C ALA A 13 2.23 1.96 19.31
N LEU A 14 2.75 1.14 18.41
CA LEU A 14 4.01 0.43 18.56
C LEU A 14 5.19 1.24 18.01
N SER A 15 6.38 1.02 18.56
CA SER A 15 7.60 1.51 17.90
C SER A 15 7.81 0.77 16.58
N ARG A 16 8.56 1.36 15.64
CA ARG A 16 8.87 0.72 14.36
C ARG A 16 9.50 -0.67 14.54
N ALA A 17 10.41 -0.82 15.50
CA ALA A 17 11.05 -2.10 15.80
C ALA A 17 10.04 -3.15 16.30
N ALA A 18 9.14 -2.75 17.21
CA ALA A 18 8.09 -3.64 17.70
C ALA A 18 7.09 -4.03 16.60
N LEU A 19 6.76 -3.11 15.69
CA LEU A 19 5.89 -3.38 14.55
C LEU A 19 6.51 -4.39 13.58
N LEU A 20 7.80 -4.24 13.26
CA LEU A 20 8.53 -5.20 12.41
C LEU A 20 8.68 -6.57 13.09
N ALA A 21 8.91 -6.59 14.41
CA ALA A 21 8.94 -7.83 15.17
C ALA A 21 7.59 -8.55 15.10
N GLN A 22 6.48 -7.83 15.30
CA GLN A 22 5.14 -8.39 15.19
C GLN A 22 4.82 -8.88 13.78
N MET A 23 5.20 -8.12 12.74
CA MET A 23 5.08 -8.53 11.35
C MET A 23 5.86 -9.82 11.06
N SER A 24 7.10 -9.92 11.55
CA SER A 24 7.93 -11.12 11.37
C SER A 24 7.37 -12.34 12.11
N LYS A 25 6.69 -12.12 13.23
CA LYS A 25 6.01 -13.18 14.00
C LYS A 25 4.77 -13.66 13.24
N ALA A 26 3.90 -12.75 12.82
CA ALA A 26 2.70 -13.08 12.05
C ALA A 26 3.04 -13.80 10.73
N GLY A 27 4.06 -13.32 10.00
CA GLY A 27 4.51 -13.97 8.77
C GLY A 27 5.05 -15.40 8.97
N ARG A 28 5.65 -15.69 10.13
CA ARG A 28 6.10 -17.06 10.47
C ARG A 28 4.96 -17.98 10.89
N GLU A 29 4.00 -17.47 11.65
CA GLU A 29 2.85 -18.25 12.13
C GLU A 29 1.93 -18.66 10.97
N ASP A 30 1.68 -17.75 10.03
CA ASP A 30 0.76 -17.97 8.91
C ASP A 30 1.47 -18.44 7.63
N GLY A 31 2.80 -18.53 7.63
CA GLY A 31 3.60 -18.88 6.43
C GLY A 31 3.56 -17.82 5.32
N LEU A 32 3.16 -16.59 5.66
CA LEU A 32 2.98 -15.48 4.74
C LEU A 32 4.29 -14.75 4.46
N ARG A 33 4.41 -14.18 3.25
CA ARG A 33 5.53 -13.30 2.89
C ARG A 33 5.27 -11.89 3.40
N SER A 34 6.23 -11.36 4.14
CA SER A 34 6.15 -10.01 4.72
C SER A 34 6.66 -8.95 3.73
N TYR A 35 5.80 -7.98 3.36
CA TYR A 35 6.15 -6.84 2.52
C TYR A 35 5.96 -5.51 3.25
N ILE A 36 6.97 -4.64 3.18
CA ILE A 36 6.96 -3.28 3.72
C ILE A 36 6.79 -2.31 2.56
N VAL A 37 5.63 -1.66 2.49
CA VAL A 37 5.34 -0.63 1.50
C VAL A 37 5.73 0.73 2.06
N ARG A 38 6.65 1.43 1.37
CA ARG A 38 7.12 2.76 1.79
C ARG A 38 6.58 3.90 0.94
N LEU A 39 6.27 3.62 -0.32
CA LEU A 39 5.76 4.61 -1.26
C LEU A 39 4.72 3.95 -2.16
N LEU A 40 3.54 4.56 -2.21
CA LEU A 40 2.49 4.21 -3.15
C LEU A 40 2.67 5.00 -4.45
N ASP A 41 2.21 4.45 -5.56
CA ASP A 41 2.12 5.17 -6.82
C ASP A 41 0.89 6.09 -6.80
N ASP A 42 1.00 7.19 -7.51
CA ASP A 42 -0.07 8.16 -7.68
C ASP A 42 -0.47 8.19 -9.16
N PRO A 43 -1.60 7.57 -9.53
CA PRO A 43 -2.02 7.45 -10.92
C PRO A 43 -2.44 8.78 -11.54
N SER A 44 -2.74 9.79 -10.72
CA SER A 44 -3.21 11.09 -11.18
C SER A 44 -2.09 12.01 -11.67
N VAL A 45 -0.82 11.68 -11.39
CA VAL A 45 0.31 12.51 -11.80
C VAL A 45 0.56 12.35 -13.31
N PRO A 46 0.44 13.43 -14.12
CA PRO A 46 0.57 13.37 -15.57
C PRO A 46 1.95 12.86 -16.04
N GLY A 47 1.97 12.11 -17.16
CA GLY A 47 3.20 11.57 -17.76
C GLY A 47 3.70 10.24 -17.17
N ILE A 48 2.94 9.65 -16.25
CA ILE A 48 3.29 8.42 -15.52
C ILE A 48 2.32 7.26 -15.81
N VAL A 49 1.24 7.52 -16.55
CA VAL A 49 0.14 6.56 -16.81
C VAL A 49 0.60 5.40 -17.69
N SER A 50 0.55 4.17 -17.17
CA SER A 50 0.79 2.94 -17.96
C SER A 50 -0.45 2.59 -18.81
N ALA A 51 -0.27 1.81 -19.88
CA ALA A 51 -1.38 1.26 -20.66
C ALA A 51 -2.36 0.48 -19.77
N ASP A 52 -1.85 -0.23 -18.76
CA ASP A 52 -2.68 -0.91 -17.76
C ASP A 52 -3.53 0.07 -16.95
N ASP A 53 -2.96 1.22 -16.55
CA ASP A 53 -3.69 2.25 -15.79
C ASP A 53 -4.80 2.86 -16.64
N SER A 54 -4.52 3.14 -17.92
CA SER A 54 -5.54 3.62 -18.86
C SER A 54 -6.68 2.61 -19.04
N THR A 55 -6.37 1.31 -19.07
CA THR A 55 -7.35 0.24 -19.20
C THR A 55 -8.18 0.08 -17.93
N SER A 56 -7.55 0.17 -16.75
CA SER A 56 -8.25 0.18 -15.46
C SER A 56 -9.14 1.41 -15.29
N MET A 57 -8.70 2.59 -15.74
CA MET A 57 -9.51 3.82 -15.78
C MET A 57 -10.70 3.70 -16.74
N PHE A 58 -10.52 3.09 -17.90
CA PHE A 58 -11.62 2.84 -18.84
C PHE A 58 -12.62 1.82 -18.27
N SER A 59 -12.13 0.81 -17.54
CA SER A 59 -12.95 -0.23 -16.90
C SER A 59 -13.79 0.30 -15.73
N LEU A 60 -13.33 1.36 -15.03
CA LEU A 60 -14.13 2.09 -14.04
C LEU A 60 -15.39 2.73 -14.65
N GLY A 61 -15.39 3.00 -15.97
CA GLY A 61 -16.56 3.50 -16.71
C GLY A 61 -17.62 2.43 -17.03
N GLY A 62 -17.33 1.14 -16.84
CA GLY A 62 -18.25 0.05 -17.17
C GLY A 62 -18.51 -0.85 -15.98
N ASN A 63 -19.60 -0.62 -15.24
CA ASN A 63 -20.30 -1.49 -14.26
C ASN A 63 -19.50 -2.43 -13.30
N GLY A 64 -18.16 -2.39 -13.29
CA GLY A 64 -17.29 -3.29 -12.57
C GLY A 64 -16.92 -2.70 -11.22
N ARG A 65 -17.54 -3.19 -10.15
CA ARG A 65 -17.25 -2.85 -8.75
C ARG A 65 -15.92 -3.46 -8.28
N SER A 66 -14.87 -3.41 -9.11
CA SER A 66 -13.56 -3.92 -8.72
C SER A 66 -12.91 -2.90 -7.79
N ALA A 67 -12.38 -3.39 -6.67
CA ALA A 67 -11.54 -2.57 -5.79
C ALA A 67 -10.38 -1.97 -6.60
N PRO A 68 -10.02 -0.70 -6.38
CA PRO A 68 -8.89 -0.09 -7.07
C PRO A 68 -7.62 -0.89 -6.75
N SER A 69 -6.92 -1.34 -7.79
CA SER A 69 -5.61 -1.97 -7.62
C SER A 69 -4.61 -0.90 -7.18
N VAL A 70 -3.91 -1.15 -6.08
CA VAL A 70 -2.91 -0.21 -5.55
C VAL A 70 -1.53 -0.68 -5.98
N LYS A 71 -0.82 0.16 -6.73
CA LYS A 71 0.54 -0.15 -7.20
C LYS A 71 1.56 0.56 -6.29
N PRO A 72 2.32 -0.15 -5.47
CA PRO A 72 3.41 0.47 -4.71
C PRO A 72 4.67 0.70 -5.57
N LEU A 73 5.32 1.86 -5.39
CA LEU A 73 6.58 2.22 -6.04
C LEU A 73 7.81 1.69 -5.30
N VAL A 74 7.76 1.70 -3.96
CA VAL A 74 8.89 1.28 -3.12
C VAL A 74 8.38 0.23 -2.13
N VAL A 75 8.77 -1.02 -2.39
CA VAL A 75 8.44 -2.17 -1.53
C VAL A 75 9.72 -2.87 -1.11
N TYR A 76 9.78 -3.26 0.15
CA TYR A 76 10.83 -4.14 0.67
C TYR A 76 10.21 -5.45 1.12
N ARG A 77 10.77 -6.58 0.70
CA ARG A 77 10.50 -7.87 1.31
C ARG A 77 11.32 -7.99 2.58
N LEU A 78 10.68 -8.36 3.68
CA LEU A 78 11.38 -8.69 4.92
C LEU A 78 11.75 -10.17 4.89
N ASN A 79 13.04 -10.47 4.82
CA ASN A 79 13.54 -11.84 4.83
C ASN A 79 13.52 -12.41 6.26
N ALA A 80 13.61 -13.74 6.40
CA ALA A 80 13.59 -14.43 7.70
C ALA A 80 14.70 -13.93 8.66
N ASP A 81 15.82 -13.48 8.09
CA ASP A 81 16.97 -12.90 8.80
C ASP A 81 16.77 -11.43 9.22
N GLY A 82 15.59 -10.85 8.95
CA GLY A 82 15.27 -9.45 9.27
C GLY A 82 15.82 -8.42 8.30
N LYS A 83 16.49 -8.85 7.22
CA LYS A 83 16.99 -7.94 6.16
C LYS A 83 15.87 -7.49 5.24
N GLU A 84 15.85 -6.19 4.94
CA GLU A 84 14.94 -5.58 3.96
C GLU A 84 15.54 -5.70 2.55
N GLU A 85 14.86 -6.39 1.64
CA GLU A 85 15.26 -6.55 0.23
C GLU A 85 14.32 -5.78 -0.68
N LEU A 86 14.86 -4.88 -1.52
CA LEU A 86 14.04 -4.08 -2.43
C LEU A 86 13.40 -4.97 -3.51
N VAL A 87 12.07 -4.97 -3.59
CA VAL A 87 11.28 -5.69 -4.59
C VAL A 87 10.47 -4.68 -5.42
N ARG A 88 10.35 -4.95 -6.73
CA ARG A 88 9.58 -4.12 -7.66
C ARG A 88 8.55 -4.96 -8.41
N GLY A 89 7.51 -4.30 -8.92
CA GLY A 89 6.48 -4.94 -9.73
C GLY A 89 5.50 -5.75 -8.89
N LEU A 90 4.98 -5.13 -7.83
CA LEU A 90 3.91 -5.69 -7.02
C LEU A 90 2.65 -4.83 -7.22
N THR A 91 1.51 -5.49 -7.25
CA THR A 91 0.19 -4.88 -7.27
C THR A 91 -0.58 -5.43 -6.08
N LEU A 92 -1.13 -4.56 -5.25
CA LEU A 92 -2.03 -4.93 -4.16
C LEU A 92 -3.45 -4.90 -4.69
N GLU A 93 -4.20 -5.99 -4.49
CA GLU A 93 -5.60 -6.11 -4.89
C GLU A 93 -6.49 -6.33 -3.66
N GLY A 94 -7.81 -6.18 -3.83
CA GLY A 94 -8.77 -6.48 -2.76
C GLY A 94 -8.82 -5.48 -1.61
N LEU A 95 -8.06 -4.38 -1.65
CA LEU A 95 -8.10 -3.33 -0.63
C LEU A 95 -9.41 -2.52 -0.75
N VAL A 96 -10.32 -2.79 0.17
CA VAL A 96 -11.62 -2.10 0.29
C VAL A 96 -11.78 -1.56 1.71
N PRO A 97 -12.74 -0.66 1.99
CA PRO A 97 -12.98 -0.17 3.36
C PRO A 97 -13.19 -1.28 4.41
N ARG A 98 -13.65 -2.46 3.99
CA ARG A 98 -13.78 -3.64 4.87
C ARG A 98 -12.43 -4.19 5.34
N SER A 99 -11.38 -4.10 4.52
CA SER A 99 -10.02 -4.57 4.82
C SER A 99 -9.38 -3.80 5.98
N LEU A 100 -9.91 -2.63 6.35
CA LEU A 100 -9.48 -1.89 7.54
C LEU A 100 -9.72 -2.68 8.84
N LYS A 101 -10.61 -3.68 8.82
CA LYS A 101 -10.83 -4.58 9.96
C LYS A 101 -9.67 -5.54 10.20
N ASP A 102 -8.82 -5.74 9.19
CA ASP A 102 -7.69 -6.68 9.24
C ASP A 102 -6.40 -5.99 9.74
N ILE A 103 -6.49 -4.72 10.15
CA ILE A 103 -5.41 -3.99 10.81
C ILE A 103 -5.23 -4.56 12.22
N VAL A 104 -4.05 -5.15 12.46
CA VAL A 104 -3.69 -5.81 13.71
C VAL A 104 -2.64 -5.07 14.52
N ALA A 105 -2.05 -4.00 13.99
CA ALA A 105 -1.22 -3.08 14.75
C ALA A 105 -1.01 -1.76 13.99
N MET A 106 -0.61 -0.75 14.74
CA MET A 106 -0.32 0.60 14.24
C MET A 106 0.99 1.10 14.84
N GLY A 107 1.79 1.81 14.05
CA GLY A 107 3.00 2.48 14.49
C GLY A 107 2.73 3.81 15.21
N LYS A 108 3.69 4.27 16.03
CA LYS A 108 3.59 5.52 16.80
C LYS A 108 3.80 6.78 15.97
N ASP A 109 4.63 6.69 14.94
CA ASP A 109 5.08 7.86 14.19
C ASP A 109 4.19 8.07 12.96
N ALA A 110 3.40 9.15 12.93
CA ALA A 110 2.56 9.48 11.77
C ALA A 110 3.43 9.88 10.57
N VAL A 111 3.00 9.47 9.38
CA VAL A 111 3.64 9.80 8.10
C VAL A 111 2.65 10.58 7.24
N VAL A 112 3.15 11.60 6.54
CA VAL A 112 2.35 12.39 5.59
C VAL A 112 2.54 11.80 4.19
N TYR A 113 1.43 11.46 3.54
CA TYR A 113 1.39 11.01 2.16
C TYR A 113 0.69 12.07 1.31
N ASN A 114 1.42 12.67 0.37
CA ASN A 114 0.89 13.65 -0.57
C ASN A 114 0.56 12.96 -1.88
N TYR A 115 -0.62 13.25 -2.42
CA TYR A 115 -1.09 12.71 -3.68
C TYR A 115 -2.00 13.73 -4.38
N GLN A 116 -2.22 13.51 -5.67
CA GLN A 116 -3.11 14.30 -6.48
C GLN A 116 -4.45 13.56 -6.59
N ASP A 117 -5.48 14.10 -5.96
CA ASP A 117 -6.82 13.53 -6.07
C ASP A 117 -7.42 13.86 -7.44
N GLY A 118 -7.92 12.84 -8.13
CA GLY A 118 -8.39 12.95 -9.51
C GLY A 118 -9.64 13.82 -9.70
N GLY A 119 -10.39 14.12 -8.64
CA GLY A 119 -11.55 15.03 -8.68
C GLY A 119 -12.59 14.73 -9.78
N SER A 120 -13.54 15.65 -9.99
CA SER A 120 -14.53 15.57 -11.09
C SER A 120 -14.05 16.27 -12.37
N GLY A 121 -12.75 16.50 -12.53
CA GLY A 121 -12.18 17.21 -13.68
C GLY A 121 -10.68 16.96 -13.81
N PHE A 122 -10.16 17.15 -15.02
CA PHE A 122 -8.77 16.89 -15.42
C PHE A 122 -7.68 17.66 -14.65
N VAL A 123 -8.04 18.46 -13.64
CA VAL A 123 -7.12 19.19 -12.78
C VAL A 123 -7.11 18.50 -11.43
N GLY A 124 -6.12 17.65 -11.20
CA GLY A 124 -6.05 16.92 -9.95
C GLY A 124 -5.73 17.85 -8.77
N ILE A 125 -6.43 17.66 -7.66
CA ILE A 125 -6.39 18.49 -6.47
C ILE A 125 -5.25 18.00 -5.57
N PRO A 126 -4.29 18.85 -5.15
CA PRO A 126 -3.25 18.43 -4.22
C PRO A 126 -3.87 18.10 -2.87
N SER A 127 -3.70 16.85 -2.45
CA SER A 127 -4.29 16.29 -1.25
C SER A 127 -3.21 15.61 -0.41
N SER A 128 -3.43 15.55 0.90
CA SER A 128 -2.51 14.91 1.83
C SER A 128 -3.26 14.05 2.83
N VAL A 129 -2.77 12.84 3.09
CA VAL A 129 -3.26 11.94 4.12
C VAL A 129 -2.18 11.77 5.17
N VAL A 130 -2.53 12.02 6.43
CA VAL A 130 -1.66 11.76 7.57
C VAL A 130 -2.07 10.42 8.18
N THR A 131 -1.20 9.42 8.05
CA THR A 131 -1.46 8.08 8.58
C THR A 131 -0.23 7.52 9.28
N PRO A 132 -0.39 6.85 10.42
CA PRO A 132 0.67 5.99 10.98
C PRO A 132 0.98 4.81 10.04
N PRO A 133 2.11 4.11 10.25
CA PRO A 133 2.33 2.78 9.72
C PRO A 133 1.24 1.82 10.19
N LEU A 134 0.63 1.10 9.27
CA LEU A 134 -0.42 0.12 9.55
C LEU A 134 0.09 -1.29 9.23
N LEU A 135 -0.15 -2.23 10.12
CA LEU A 135 0.11 -3.66 9.88
C LEU A 135 -1.21 -4.36 9.61
N LEU A 136 -1.38 -4.86 8.40
CA LEU A 136 -2.49 -5.70 7.99
C LEU A 136 -2.08 -7.16 8.08
N THR A 137 -3.01 -8.02 8.48
CA THR A 137 -2.77 -9.48 8.57
C THR A 137 -2.61 -10.10 7.19
N ASP A 138 -3.52 -9.78 6.29
CA ASP A 138 -3.61 -10.40 4.97
C ASP A 138 -3.91 -9.34 3.91
N VAL A 139 -3.19 -9.42 2.80
CA VAL A 139 -3.32 -8.56 1.63
C VAL A 139 -3.00 -9.39 0.39
N ASP A 140 -3.92 -9.39 -0.57
CA ASP A 140 -3.70 -10.03 -1.86
C ASP A 140 -2.61 -9.30 -2.64
N VAL A 141 -1.45 -9.96 -2.81
CA VAL A 141 -0.32 -9.44 -3.56
C VAL A 141 -0.19 -10.21 -4.87
N ARG A 142 -0.30 -9.49 -5.98
CA ARG A 142 0.02 -10.01 -7.32
C ARG A 142 1.32 -9.43 -7.83
N ARG A 143 2.09 -10.25 -8.54
CA ARG A 143 3.21 -9.73 -9.34
C ARG A 143 2.61 -8.99 -10.53
N SER A 144 3.02 -7.73 -10.71
CA SER A 144 2.59 -6.94 -11.87
C SER A 144 3.09 -7.61 -13.16
N ILE A 145 2.20 -7.78 -14.12
CA ILE A 145 2.53 -8.27 -15.45
C ILE A 145 2.80 -7.04 -16.31
N GLY A 146 4.01 -6.92 -16.87
CA GLY A 146 4.39 -5.77 -17.70
C GLY A 146 5.79 -5.22 -17.39
N LYS A 147 6.15 -4.13 -18.08
CA LYS A 147 7.44 -3.46 -17.85
C LYS A 147 7.35 -2.61 -16.59
N ASN A 148 8.22 -2.87 -15.63
CA ASN A 148 8.40 -1.97 -14.49
C ASN A 148 8.75 -0.57 -15.00
N ARG A 149 8.15 0.45 -14.39
CA ARG A 149 8.46 1.85 -14.68
C ARG A 149 9.95 2.09 -14.50
N ARG A 150 10.57 2.70 -15.52
CA ARG A 150 11.99 3.03 -15.47
C ARG A 150 12.21 4.07 -14.36
N PRO A 151 13.28 3.93 -13.57
CA PRO A 151 13.64 4.99 -12.63
C PRO A 151 13.88 6.30 -13.41
N PRO A 152 13.70 7.46 -12.76
CA PRO A 152 14.07 8.74 -13.35
C PRO A 152 15.51 8.68 -13.89
N LEU A 153 15.73 9.26 -15.07
CA LEU A 153 17.08 9.34 -15.66
C LEU A 153 18.03 10.18 -14.79
N TYR A 154 17.48 11.17 -14.09
CA TYR A 154 18.23 12.01 -13.17
C TYR A 154 18.21 11.44 -11.76
N PRO A 155 19.34 11.49 -11.03
CA PRO A 155 19.36 11.18 -9.61
C PRO A 155 18.46 12.14 -8.85
N ARG A 156 18.07 11.75 -7.63
CA ARG A 156 17.31 12.63 -6.73
C ARG A 156 18.11 13.93 -6.55
N PRO A 157 17.48 15.11 -6.70
CA PRO A 157 18.16 16.37 -6.42
C PRO A 157 18.62 16.38 -4.96
N SER A 158 19.76 17.03 -4.71
CA SER A 158 20.37 17.14 -3.38
C SER A 158 19.59 18.17 -2.55
N PHE A 159 18.48 17.76 -1.95
CA PHE A 159 17.76 18.52 -0.93
C PHE A 159 17.57 17.64 0.30
#